data_AF-A0A0D6PJD2-F1
#
_entry.id   AF-A0A0D6PJD2-F1
#
_cell.length_a   1.000
_cell.length_b   1.000
_cell.length_c   1.000
_cell.angle_alpha   90.00
_cell.angle_beta   90.00
_cell.angle_gamma   90.00
#
_symmetry.space_group_name_H-M   'P 1'
#
loop_
_entity.id
_entity.type
_entity.pdbx_description
1 polymer ?
#
loop_
_entity_poly.entity_id
_entity_poly.type
_entity_poly.pdbx_seq_one_letter_code
_entity_poly.pdbx_strand_id
1 'polypeptide(L)' 'MARRKFGAEFKTEAAKLIAERGVSVDRAARDLDLTESVLRRWMHELAVASISSDP' A
#
# COMPACT_ATOMS: atom_id res chain seq x y z
N MET A 1 4.29 -17.46 13.36
CA MET A 1 4.09 -15.99 13.25
C MET A 1 2.99 -15.74 12.22
N ALA A 2 1.87 -15.14 12.60
CA ALA A 2 0.77 -14.87 11.68
C ALA A 2 1.13 -13.68 10.78
N ARG A 3 1.16 -13.88 9.46
CA ARG A 3 1.33 -12.80 8.50
C ARG A 3 0.04 -11.97 8.55
N ARG A 4 0.07 -10.75 9.11
CA ARG A 4 -1.04 -9.79 9.04
C ARG A 4 -1.50 -9.73 7.58
N LYS A 5 -2.67 -10.28 7.28
CA LYS A 5 -3.27 -10.23 5.96
C LYS A 5 -4.11 -8.95 5.92
N PHE A 6 -3.65 -7.98 5.15
CA PHE A 6 -4.43 -6.79 4.85
C PHE A 6 -5.26 -7.06 3.59
N GLY A 7 -6.52 -6.65 3.63
CA GLY A 7 -7.41 -6.73 2.47
C GLY A 7 -6.88 -5.89 1.30
N ALA A 8 -7.30 -6.24 0.08
CA ALA A 8 -6.97 -5.45 -1.10
C ALA A 8 -7.49 -4.00 -0.98
N GLU A 9 -8.68 -3.82 -0.40
CA GLU A 9 -9.27 -2.51 -0.11
C GLU A 9 -8.36 -1.65 0.77
N PHE A 10 -7.76 -2.26 1.81
CA PHE A 10 -6.86 -1.58 2.72
C PHE A 10 -5.57 -1.11 2.01
N LYS A 11 -5.01 -1.94 1.11
CA LYS A 11 -3.84 -1.54 0.32
C LYS A 11 -4.17 -0.38 -0.63
N THR A 12 -5.35 -0.42 -1.24
CA THR A 12 -5.83 0.62 -2.16
C THR A 12 -6.07 1.94 -1.43
N GLU A 13 -6.71 1.90 -0.26
CA GLU A 13 -6.94 3.10 0.56
C GLU A 13 -5.61 3.76 0.97
N ALA A 14 -4.64 2.95 1.40
CA ALA A 14 -3.30 3.43 1.71
C ALA A 14 -2.61 4.11 0.50
N ALA A 15 -2.74 3.53 -0.69
CA ALA A 15 -2.22 4.13 -1.93
C ALA A 15 -2.95 5.43 -2.30
N LYS A 16 -4.26 5.52 -2.08
CA LYS A 16 -5.06 6.73 -2.31
C LYS A 16 -4.70 7.86 -1.34
N LEU A 17 -4.39 7.57 -0.08
CA LEU A 17 -3.90 8.61 0.84
C LEU A 17 -2.63 9.28 0.31
N ILE A 18 -1.72 8.50 -0.28
CA ILE A 18 -0.47 9.04 -0.84
C ILE A 18 -0.72 9.74 -2.18
N ALA A 19 -1.46 9.11 -3.10
CA ALA A 19 -1.66 9.60 -4.46
C ALA A 19 -2.71 10.72 -4.57
N GLU A 20 -3.85 10.58 -3.90
CA GLU A 20 -4.97 11.55 -3.99
C GLU A 20 -4.82 12.69 -2.98
N ARG A 21 -4.38 12.39 -1.75
CA ARG A 21 -4.23 13.42 -0.70
C ARG A 21 -2.81 14.00 -0.61
N GLY A 22 -1.85 13.48 -1.37
CA GLY A 22 -0.46 13.93 -1.32
C GLY A 22 0.22 13.68 0.03
N VAL A 23 -0.27 12.70 0.80
CA VAL A 23 0.32 12.35 2.10
C VAL A 23 1.66 11.65 1.86
N SER A 24 2.69 12.06 2.60
CA SER A 24 3.99 11.43 2.51
C SER A 24 3.96 10.00 3.08
N VAL A 25 4.82 9.12 2.56
CA VAL A 25 4.83 7.70 2.92
C VAL A 25 5.04 7.50 4.42
N ASP A 26 5.87 8.32 5.06
CA ASP A 26 6.12 8.29 6.50
C ASP A 26 4.86 8.58 7.32
N ARG A 27 4.06 9.56 6.89
CA ARG A 27 2.85 9.98 7.57
C ARG A 27 1.74 8.96 7.39
N ALA A 28 1.57 8.44 6.17
CA ALA A 28 0.64 7.35 5.89
C ALA A 28 1.00 6.08 6.69
N ALA A 29 2.29 5.78 6.84
CA ALA A 29 2.75 4.65 7.64
C ALA A 29 2.33 4.79 9.11
N ARG A 30 2.52 5.97 9.69
CA ARG A 30 2.15 6.25 11.08
C ARG A 30 0.64 6.25 11.31
N ASP A 31 -0.13 6.78 10.37
CA ASP A 31 -1.59 6.84 10.45
C ASP A 31 -2.24 5.44 10.38
N LEU A 32 -1.67 4.55 9.55
CA LEU A 32 -2.15 3.18 9.36
C LEU A 32 -1.51 2.15 10.30
N ASP A 33 -0.64 2.57 11.22
CA ASP A 33 0.17 1.72 12.10
C ASP A 33 0.94 0.63 11.32
N LEU A 34 1.66 1.10 10.29
CA LEU A 34 2.49 0.31 9.38
C LEU A 34 3.93 0.83 9.36
N THR A 35 4.84 0.00 8.86
CA THR A 35 6.18 0.44 8.50
C THR A 35 6.23 0.93 7.04
N GLU A 36 7.08 1.92 6.74
CA GLU A 36 7.27 2.40 5.36
C GLU A 36 7.58 1.27 4.37
N SER A 37 8.36 0.26 4.81
CA SER A 37 8.73 -0.87 3.97
C SER A 37 7.50 -1.66 3.48
N VAL A 38 6.44 -1.75 4.30
CA VAL A 38 5.18 -2.40 3.92
C VAL A 38 4.45 -1.57 2.87
N LEU A 39 4.35 -0.25 3.05
CA LEU A 39 3.74 0.65 2.07
C LEU A 39 4.47 0.66 0.74
N ARG A 40 5.80 0.77 0.75
CA ARG A 40 6.63 0.71 -0.48
C ARG A 40 6.43 -0.61 -1.21
N ARG A 41 6.39 -1.73 -0.47
CA ARG A 41 6.12 -3.04 -1.04
C ARG A 41 4.71 -3.13 -1.65
N TRP A 42 3.70 -2.55 -1.01
CA TRP A 42 2.34 -2.53 -1.58
C TRP A 42 2.23 -1.67 -2.81
N MET A 43 2.84 -0.49 -2.84
CA MET A 43 2.88 0.35 -4.04
C MET A 43 3.53 -0.40 -5.21
N HIS A 44 4.61 -1.14 -4.96
CA HIS A 44 5.24 -2.00 -5.95
C HIS A 44 4.36 -3.18 -6.36
N GLU A 45 3.74 -3.89 -5.40
CA GLU A 45 2.81 -4.99 -5.69
C GLU A 45 1.58 -4.51 -6.49
N LEU A 46 1.06 -3.30 -6.24
CA LEU A 46 -0.07 -2.72 -6.96
C LEU A 46 0.33 -2.27 -8.37
N ALA A 47 1.52 -1.66 -8.53
CA ALA A 47 2.06 -1.32 -9.84
C ALA A 47 2.30 -2.58 -10.69
N VAL A 48 2.90 -3.62 -10.11
CA VAL A 48 3.11 -4.91 -10.80
C VAL A 48 1.80 -5.65 -11.05
N ALA A 49 0.84 -5.64 -10.11
CA ALA A 49 -0.46 -6.27 -10.33
C ALA A 49 -1.23 -5.62 -11.50
N SER A 50 -1.05 -4.32 -11.73
CA SER A 50 -1.59 -3.65 -12.92
C SER A 50 -0.90 -4.08 -14.22
N ILE A 51 0.31 -4.63 -14.17
CA ILE A 51 1.13 -5.05 -15.32
C ILE A 51 1.02 -6.56 -15.55
N SER A 52 0.72 -7.36 -14.52
CA SER A 52 0.57 -8.82 -14.60
C SER A 52 -0.88 -9.29 -14.82
N SER A 53 -1.80 -8.37 -15.13
CA SER A 53 -3.14 -8.70 -15.61
C SER A 53 -3.19 -8.68 -17.14
N ASP A 54 -2.25 -9.37 -17.79
CA ASP A 54 -2.34 -9.72 -19.20
C ASP A 54 -2.10 -11.25 -19.29
N PRO A 55 -3.02 -12.02 -19.93
CA PRO A 55 -3.02 -13.49 -19.94
C PRO A 55 -1.84 -14.14 -20.64
#